data_AF-A0A2N3IGB8-F1
#
_entry.id   AF-A0A2N3IGB8-F1
#
_cell.length_a   1.000
_cell.length_b   1.000
_cell.length_c   1.000
_cell.angle_alpha   90.00
_cell.angle_beta   90.00
_cell.angle_gamma   90.00
#
_symmetry.space_group_name_H-M   'P 1'
#
loop_
_entity.id
_entity.type
_entity.pdbx_description
1 polymer ?
#
loop_
_entity_poly.entity_id
_entity_poly.type
_entity_poly.pdbx_seq_one_letter_code
_entity_poly.pdbx_strand_id
1 'polypeptide(L)'
;MILRFKKGSELEKAVLKQNDIKNNSRTEAMEIVEKHTGIIPSGFGYHWGFGSNYMWSADMANFPPEINEVPGFTHVKKNEECNIFKPNGRTKIGRLIRSEVRELDKVSCKEIEALGIPTHVGNIWSYFQLGKDADGAWLSLPTKLLDHMQKTDDIIIDVVEKHS
;
A
#
# COMPACT_ATOMS: atom_id res chain seq x y z
N MET A 1 -4.37 -10.81 -12.44
CA MET A 1 -5.44 -10.22 -13.27
C MET A 1 -5.50 -8.75 -12.94
N ILE A 2 -5.67 -7.91 -13.94
CA ILE A 2 -5.84 -6.47 -13.78
C ILE A 2 -7.30 -6.14 -14.11
N LEU A 3 -7.98 -5.46 -13.20
CA LEU A 3 -9.27 -4.87 -13.46
C LEU A 3 -9.07 -3.43 -13.87
N ARG A 4 -9.71 -3.07 -14.97
CA ARG A 4 -9.96 -1.72 -15.42
C ARG A 4 -11.42 -1.41 -15.18
N PHE A 5 -11.73 -0.12 -15.15
CA PHE A 5 -13.07 0.34 -14.80
C PHE A 5 -13.59 1.23 -15.91
N LYS A 6 -14.90 1.16 -16.16
CA LYS A 6 -15.56 2.13 -17.03
C LYS A 6 -15.36 3.52 -16.46
N LYS A 7 -14.97 4.45 -17.33
CA LYS A 7 -14.75 5.85 -16.95
C LYS A 7 -16.03 6.44 -16.35
N GLY A 8 -15.92 7.03 -15.17
CA GLY A 8 -17.02 7.62 -14.40
C GLY A 8 -17.81 6.63 -13.54
N SER A 9 -17.47 5.33 -13.56
CA SER A 9 -18.13 4.31 -12.72
C SER A 9 -17.85 4.53 -11.22
N GLU A 10 -18.71 3.96 -10.37
CA GLU A 10 -18.50 4.02 -8.92
C GLU A 10 -17.24 3.25 -8.50
N LEU A 11 -16.92 2.15 -9.18
CA LEU A 11 -15.67 1.41 -8.97
C LEU A 11 -14.44 2.24 -9.36
N GLU A 12 -14.45 2.94 -10.49
CA GLU A 12 -13.33 3.81 -10.86
C GLU A 12 -13.09 4.89 -9.80
N LYS A 13 -14.15 5.57 -9.37
CA LYS A 13 -14.08 6.62 -8.34
C LYS A 13 -13.54 6.09 -7.01
N ALA A 14 -14.02 4.92 -6.57
CA ALA A 14 -13.56 4.29 -5.34
C ALA A 14 -12.07 3.93 -5.41
N VAL A 15 -11.63 3.32 -6.53
CA VAL A 15 -10.22 2.95 -6.73
C VAL A 15 -9.31 4.19 -6.80
N LEU A 16 -9.73 5.24 -7.50
CA LEU A 16 -8.98 6.51 -7.54
C LEU A 16 -8.85 7.12 -6.16
N LYS A 17 -9.96 7.26 -5.42
CA LYS A 17 -9.96 7.78 -4.05
C LYS A 17 -9.03 6.98 -3.14
N GLN A 18 -9.08 5.65 -3.18
CA GLN A 18 -8.20 4.80 -2.38
C GLN A 18 -6.73 4.91 -2.80
N ASN A 19 -6.45 5.07 -4.10
CA ASN A 19 -5.11 5.29 -4.60
C ASN A 19 -4.56 6.66 -4.13
N ASP A 20 -5.40 7.68 -4.07
CA ASP A 20 -5.03 8.99 -3.53
C ASP A 20 -4.75 8.91 -2.03
N ILE A 21 -5.61 8.26 -1.24
CA ILE A 21 -5.36 7.98 0.18
C ILE A 21 -4.03 7.25 0.36
N LYS A 22 -3.78 6.18 -0.43
CA LYS A 22 -2.53 5.42 -0.40
C LYS A 22 -1.32 6.32 -0.64
N ASN A 23 -1.36 7.18 -1.64
CA ASN A 23 -0.21 8.03 -2.00
C ASN A 23 -0.01 9.17 -1.01
N ASN A 24 -1.08 9.83 -0.55
CA ASN A 24 -1.01 10.91 0.42
C ASN A 24 -0.46 10.40 1.76
N SER A 25 -1.00 9.30 2.27
CA SER A 25 -0.50 8.67 3.50
C SER A 25 0.94 8.15 3.38
N ARG A 26 1.39 7.79 2.16
CA ARG A 26 2.81 7.47 1.94
C ARG A 26 3.69 8.70 2.11
N THR A 27 3.29 9.81 1.52
CA THR A 27 4.00 11.09 1.62
C THR A 27 4.06 11.55 3.08
N GLU A 28 2.92 11.52 3.79
CA GLU A 28 2.86 11.86 5.21
C GLU A 28 3.76 10.97 6.08
N ALA A 29 3.83 9.66 5.77
CA ALA A 29 4.76 8.76 6.47
C ALA A 29 6.24 9.17 6.26
N MET A 30 6.60 9.60 5.05
CA MET A 30 7.94 10.10 4.74
C MET A 30 8.24 11.41 5.49
N GLU A 31 7.28 12.34 5.51
CA GLU A 31 7.40 13.61 6.23
C GLU A 31 7.54 13.41 7.74
N ILE A 32 6.82 12.45 8.34
CA ILE A 32 6.97 12.10 9.76
C ILE A 32 8.40 11.65 10.07
N VAL A 33 8.98 10.79 9.24
CA VAL A 33 10.36 10.32 9.45
C VAL A 33 11.36 11.44 9.23
N GLU A 34 11.21 12.24 8.17
CA GLU A 34 12.08 13.40 7.93
C GLU A 34 12.03 14.38 9.12
N LYS A 35 10.84 14.73 9.59
CA LYS A 35 10.64 15.63 10.74
C LYS A 35 11.41 15.19 11.99
N HIS A 36 11.46 13.89 12.26
CA HIS A 36 12.06 13.36 13.49
C HIS A 36 13.54 12.96 13.34
N THR A 37 14.02 12.76 12.11
CA THR A 37 15.38 12.26 11.85
C THR A 37 16.27 13.21 11.06
N GLY A 38 15.67 14.19 10.37
CA GLY A 38 16.33 15.07 9.41
C GLY A 38 16.68 14.39 8.09
N ILE A 39 16.22 13.16 7.86
CA ILE A 39 16.58 12.35 6.68
C ILE A 39 15.30 11.92 5.96
N ILE A 40 15.24 12.22 4.66
CA ILE A 40 14.13 11.82 3.79
C ILE A 40 14.29 10.33 3.41
N PRO A 41 13.31 9.48 3.71
CA PRO A 41 13.30 8.10 3.22
C PRO A 41 13.16 8.06 1.70
N SER A 42 13.71 7.05 1.03
CA SER A 42 13.44 6.78 -0.39
C SER A 42 12.13 6.00 -0.60
N GLY A 43 11.63 5.35 0.45
CA GLY A 43 10.35 4.66 0.40
C GLY A 43 9.93 4.04 1.73
N PHE A 44 8.73 3.48 1.73
CA PHE A 44 8.16 2.75 2.85
C PHE A 44 7.59 1.43 2.40
N GLY A 45 7.74 0.41 3.23
CA GLY A 45 6.92 -0.76 3.18
C GLY A 45 5.52 -0.50 3.73
N TYR A 46 4.60 -1.40 3.38
CA TYR A 46 3.26 -1.44 3.91
C TYR A 46 2.99 -2.83 4.49
N HIS A 47 2.04 -2.89 5.41
CA HIS A 47 1.46 -4.12 5.89
C HIS A 47 0.05 -4.29 5.31
N TRP A 48 -0.30 -5.54 5.06
CA TRP A 48 -1.68 -5.96 4.87
C TRP A 48 -2.25 -6.39 6.23
N GLY A 49 -3.47 -5.99 6.54
CA GLY A 49 -4.16 -6.32 7.78
C GLY A 49 -5.62 -6.72 7.53
N PHE A 50 -6.29 -7.28 8.55
CA PHE A 50 -7.69 -7.69 8.47
C PHE A 50 -8.59 -6.51 8.02
N GLY A 51 -9.09 -6.57 6.78
CA GLY A 51 -9.93 -5.52 6.20
C GLY A 51 -9.19 -4.25 5.76
N SER A 52 -7.84 -4.22 5.77
CA SER A 52 -7.04 -3.10 5.26
C SER A 52 -5.96 -3.58 4.31
N ASN A 53 -5.97 -3.06 3.08
CA ASN A 53 -5.05 -3.47 2.03
C ASN A 53 -3.76 -2.64 1.99
N TYR A 54 -3.83 -1.36 2.39
CA TYR A 54 -2.64 -0.54 2.57
C TYR A 54 -2.63 0.09 3.95
N MET A 55 -1.69 -0.35 4.78
CA MET A 55 -1.35 0.27 6.05
C MET A 55 0.16 0.52 6.05
N TRP A 56 0.57 1.77 5.87
CA TRP A 56 1.99 2.10 5.86
C TRP A 56 2.65 1.76 7.19
N SER A 57 3.91 1.31 7.09
CA SER A 57 4.66 0.89 8.26
C SER A 57 6.08 1.41 8.21
N ALA A 58 6.44 2.17 9.24
CA ALA A 58 7.81 2.59 9.44
C ALA A 58 8.75 1.41 9.67
N ASP A 59 8.25 0.22 10.04
CA ASP A 59 9.06 -0.98 10.30
C ASP A 59 9.84 -1.48 9.07
N MET A 60 9.58 -0.92 7.88
CA MET A 60 10.32 -1.15 6.64
C MET A 60 10.56 0.17 5.88
N ALA A 61 11.20 1.15 6.52
CA ALA A 61 11.61 2.39 5.86
C ALA A 61 12.87 2.15 5.02
N ASN A 62 12.83 2.54 3.76
CA ASN A 62 13.95 2.46 2.83
C ASN A 62 14.64 3.81 2.77
N PHE A 63 15.96 3.81 2.78
CA PHE A 63 16.80 4.99 2.63
C PHE A 63 17.81 4.75 1.50
N PRO A 64 18.31 5.82 0.87
CA PRO A 64 19.39 5.71 -0.12
C PRO A 64 20.58 4.89 0.40
N PRO A 65 21.30 4.14 -0.46
CA PRO A 65 22.33 3.19 -0.05
C PRO A 65 23.54 3.83 0.66
N GLU A 66 23.74 5.13 0.49
CA GLU A 66 24.74 5.94 1.20
C GLU A 66 24.38 6.22 2.68
N ILE A 67 23.10 6.11 3.05
CA ILE A 67 22.63 6.32 4.41
C ILE A 67 22.79 5.02 5.21
N ASN A 68 23.76 4.99 6.12
CA ASN A 68 24.06 3.81 6.93
C ASN A 68 23.54 3.92 8.38
N GLU A 69 23.18 5.12 8.82
CA GLU A 69 22.63 5.37 10.16
C GLU A 69 21.46 6.35 10.09
N VAL A 70 20.42 6.07 10.87
CA VAL A 70 19.23 6.92 10.97
C VAL A 70 18.83 7.03 12.45
N PRO A 71 18.72 8.25 13.01
CA PRO A 71 18.35 8.45 14.41
C PRO A 71 17.05 7.74 14.79
N GLY A 72 17.10 6.94 15.85
CA GLY A 72 15.92 6.21 16.34
C GLY A 72 15.53 4.99 15.52
N PHE A 73 16.35 4.55 14.56
CA PHE A 73 16.15 3.33 13.77
C PHE A 73 17.24 2.28 14.02
N THR A 74 17.00 1.07 13.56
CA THR A 74 17.95 -0.05 13.50
C THR A 74 18.02 -0.53 12.06
N HIS A 75 19.24 -0.67 11.53
CA HIS A 75 19.45 -1.23 10.21
C HIS A 75 19.03 -2.71 10.17
N VAL A 76 18.25 -3.08 9.15
CA VAL A 76 17.67 -4.42 9.00
C VAL A 76 18.33 -5.16 7.85
N LYS A 77 18.46 -4.51 6.70
CA LYS A 77 18.98 -5.13 5.48
C LYS A 77 19.61 -4.08 4.58
N LYS A 78 20.63 -4.47 3.83
CA LYS A 78 21.19 -3.73 2.70
C LYS A 78 20.84 -4.46 1.40
N ASN A 79 20.45 -3.71 0.37
CA ASN A 79 20.44 -4.18 -1.02
C ASN A 79 21.16 -3.14 -1.90
N GLU A 80 21.28 -3.42 -3.20
CA GLU A 80 22.01 -2.55 -4.14
C GLU A 80 21.32 -1.19 -4.35
N GLU A 81 20.01 -1.10 -4.11
CA GLU A 81 19.16 0.06 -4.40
C GLU A 81 18.86 0.92 -3.15
N CYS A 82 18.86 0.33 -1.96
CA CYS A 82 18.51 0.97 -0.70
C CYS A 82 18.98 0.20 0.55
N ASN A 83 19.05 0.93 1.66
CA ASN A 83 19.17 0.38 3.00
C ASN A 83 17.80 0.39 3.69
N ILE A 84 17.43 -0.75 4.29
CA ILE A 84 16.16 -0.93 4.99
C ILE A 84 16.39 -0.80 6.49
N PHE A 85 15.61 0.06 7.12
CA PHE A 85 15.65 0.33 8.55
C PHE A 85 14.27 0.11 9.19
N LYS A 86 14.27 -0.17 10.50
CA LYS A 86 13.05 -0.22 11.33
C LYS A 86 13.20 0.69 12.56
N PRO A 87 12.14 1.35 13.05
CA PRO A 87 12.20 2.14 14.26
C PRO A 87 12.65 1.28 15.44
N ASN A 88 13.63 1.79 16.18
CA ASN A 88 14.11 1.17 17.39
C ASN A 88 13.16 1.52 18.54
N GLY A 89 12.32 0.55 18.92
CA GLY A 89 11.35 0.71 20.02
C GLY A 89 11.98 0.98 21.39
N ARG A 90 13.30 0.85 21.56
CA ARG A 90 14.01 1.26 22.78
C ARG A 90 14.23 2.77 22.85
N THR A 91 14.28 3.45 21.70
CA THR A 91 14.49 4.90 21.61
C THR A 91 13.16 5.67 21.67
N LYS A 92 13.17 6.89 22.21
CA LYS A 92 11.99 7.76 22.22
C LYS A 92 11.54 8.13 20.80
N ILE A 93 12.50 8.49 19.95
CA ILE A 93 12.27 8.86 18.54
C ILE A 93 11.63 7.70 17.78
N GLY A 94 12.19 6.49 17.86
CA GLY A 94 11.65 5.33 17.16
C GLY A 94 10.23 4.96 17.60
N ARG A 95 9.90 5.08 18.90
CA ARG A 95 8.52 4.89 19.38
C ARG A 95 7.57 5.96 18.84
N LEU A 96 7.99 7.21 18.82
CA LEU A 96 7.17 8.33 18.37
C LEU A 96 6.82 8.21 16.88
N ILE A 97 7.83 8.00 16.03
CA ILE A 97 7.66 7.76 14.59
C ILE A 97 6.70 6.59 14.35
N ARG A 98 6.91 5.46 15.03
CA ARG A 98 6.05 4.27 14.87
C ARG A 98 4.61 4.56 15.28
N SER A 99 4.40 5.38 16.30
CA SER A 99 3.05 5.78 16.74
C SER A 99 2.38 6.68 15.72
N GLU A 100 3.05 7.75 15.28
CA GLU A 100 2.49 8.71 14.32
C GLU A 100 2.13 8.03 12.99
N VAL A 101 3.02 7.18 12.46
CA VAL A 101 2.75 6.44 11.20
C VAL A 101 1.56 5.47 11.32
N ARG A 102 1.26 4.95 12.50
CA ARG A 102 0.13 4.02 12.71
C ARG A 102 -1.24 4.71 12.70
N GLU A 103 -1.26 6.01 12.95
CA GLU A 103 -2.47 6.85 12.95
C GLU A 103 -2.82 7.38 11.55
N LEU A 104 -1.94 7.20 10.56
CA LEU A 104 -2.20 7.58 9.19
C LEU A 104 -3.39 6.82 8.61
N ASP A 105 -4.04 7.48 7.64
CA ASP A 105 -5.16 6.90 6.90
C ASP A 105 -4.76 5.58 6.21
N LYS A 106 -5.72 4.66 6.17
CA LYS A 106 -5.54 3.28 5.66
C LYS A 106 -6.52 3.03 4.54
N VAL A 107 -6.08 2.25 3.55
CA VAL A 107 -6.99 1.78 2.51
C VAL A 107 -7.74 0.57 3.01
N SER A 108 -9.06 0.72 3.17
CA SER A 108 -9.97 -0.34 3.57
C SER A 108 -10.40 -1.20 2.38
N CYS A 109 -10.53 -2.51 2.60
CA CYS A 109 -11.11 -3.41 1.61
C CYS A 109 -12.63 -3.23 1.45
N LYS A 110 -13.31 -2.70 2.48
CA LYS A 110 -14.79 -2.73 2.57
C LYS A 110 -15.48 -1.99 1.43
N GLU A 111 -14.92 -0.87 0.99
CA GLU A 111 -15.55 -0.03 -0.04
C GLU A 111 -15.54 -0.72 -1.41
N ILE A 112 -14.47 -1.43 -1.78
CA ILE A 112 -14.43 -2.21 -3.03
C ILE A 112 -15.24 -3.52 -2.92
N GLU A 113 -15.30 -4.12 -1.73
CA GLU A 113 -16.16 -5.29 -1.46
C GLU A 113 -17.64 -4.95 -1.59
N ALA A 114 -18.04 -3.79 -1.07
CA ALA A 114 -19.41 -3.28 -1.21
C ALA A 114 -19.78 -3.02 -2.68
N LEU A 115 -18.80 -2.79 -3.54
CA LEU A 115 -18.97 -2.60 -4.99
C LEU A 115 -18.76 -3.91 -5.79
N GLY A 116 -18.70 -5.05 -5.12
CA GLY A 116 -18.72 -6.37 -5.76
C GLY A 116 -17.35 -6.98 -6.07
N ILE A 117 -16.24 -6.36 -5.65
CA ILE A 117 -14.89 -6.93 -5.79
C ILE A 117 -14.51 -7.64 -4.48
N PRO A 118 -14.47 -8.99 -4.45
CA PRO A 118 -14.10 -9.73 -3.25
C PRO A 118 -12.61 -9.51 -2.93
N THR A 119 -12.27 -9.39 -1.64
CA THR A 119 -10.87 -9.39 -1.20
C THR A 119 -10.49 -10.62 -0.38
N HIS A 120 -11.41 -11.58 -0.25
CA HIS A 120 -11.18 -12.87 0.39
C HIS A 120 -12.05 -13.97 -0.22
N VAL A 121 -11.61 -15.23 -0.08
CA VAL A 121 -12.40 -16.43 -0.38
C VAL A 121 -12.36 -17.32 0.85
N GLY A 122 -13.53 -17.57 1.44
CA GLY A 122 -13.61 -18.16 2.77
C GLY A 122 -12.80 -17.34 3.79
N ASN A 123 -11.90 -18.00 4.51
CA ASN A 123 -11.01 -17.38 5.50
C ASN A 123 -9.67 -16.87 4.90
N ILE A 124 -9.48 -16.96 3.59
CA ILE A 124 -8.22 -16.60 2.94
C ILE A 124 -8.34 -15.20 2.33
N TRP A 125 -7.70 -14.24 2.96
CA TRP A 125 -7.52 -12.89 2.43
C TRP A 125 -6.59 -12.89 1.22
N SER A 126 -6.89 -12.03 0.27
CA SER A 126 -6.10 -11.82 -0.93
C SER A 126 -5.66 -10.38 -1.01
N TYR A 127 -4.37 -10.19 -1.23
CA TYR A 127 -3.80 -8.88 -1.43
C TYR A 127 -4.16 -8.37 -2.82
N PHE A 128 -4.46 -7.08 -2.92
CA PHE A 128 -4.60 -6.41 -4.20
C PHE A 128 -3.63 -5.22 -4.29
N GLN A 129 -3.36 -4.80 -5.52
CA GLN A 129 -2.64 -3.56 -5.76
C GLN A 129 -3.54 -2.56 -6.47
N LEU A 130 -3.41 -1.29 -6.09
CA LEU A 130 -4.13 -0.19 -6.72
C LEU A 130 -3.14 0.68 -7.49
N GLY A 131 -3.56 1.23 -8.62
CA GLY A 131 -2.80 2.23 -9.32
C GLY A 131 -3.62 3.00 -10.34
N LYS A 132 -2.92 3.90 -11.04
CA LYS A 132 -3.46 4.73 -12.10
C LYS A 132 -2.37 4.91 -13.15
N ASP A 133 -2.75 4.82 -14.41
CA ASP A 133 -1.90 5.13 -15.55
C ASP A 133 -2.68 5.89 -16.63
N ALA A 134 -2.17 5.92 -17.86
CA ALA A 134 -2.79 6.62 -18.99
C ALA A 134 -4.20 6.09 -19.32
N ASP A 135 -4.47 4.82 -19.06
CA ASP A 135 -5.75 4.16 -19.34
C ASP A 135 -6.73 4.26 -18.16
N GLY A 136 -6.35 4.98 -17.11
CA GLY A 136 -7.18 5.24 -15.93
C GLY A 136 -6.80 4.40 -14.73
N ALA A 137 -7.75 4.24 -13.82
CA ALA A 137 -7.55 3.50 -12.57
C ALA A 137 -7.50 2.00 -12.82
N TRP A 138 -6.69 1.30 -12.05
CA TRP A 138 -6.59 -0.15 -12.12
C TRP A 138 -6.46 -0.80 -10.74
N LEU A 139 -6.94 -2.04 -10.66
CA LEU A 139 -6.80 -2.90 -9.48
C LEU A 139 -6.26 -4.27 -9.91
N SER A 140 -5.11 -4.67 -9.37
CA SER A 140 -4.53 -6.00 -9.61
C SER A 140 -4.91 -6.95 -8.48
N LEU A 141 -5.44 -8.12 -8.83
CA LEU A 141 -5.82 -9.15 -7.88
C LEU A 141 -5.48 -10.58 -8.36
N PRO A 142 -5.42 -11.56 -7.44
CA PRO A 142 -5.27 -12.96 -7.79
C PRO A 142 -6.43 -13.49 -8.65
N THR A 143 -6.12 -14.26 -9.69
CA THR A 143 -7.12 -14.83 -10.62
C THR A 143 -8.15 -15.73 -9.92
N LYS A 144 -7.76 -16.40 -8.81
CA LYS A 144 -8.66 -17.25 -8.00
C LYS A 144 -9.90 -16.52 -7.44
N LEU A 145 -9.94 -15.20 -7.47
CA LEU A 145 -11.10 -14.42 -7.01
C LEU A 145 -12.13 -14.17 -8.12
N LEU A 146 -11.79 -14.45 -9.38
CA LEU A 146 -12.63 -14.12 -10.53
C LEU A 146 -14.03 -14.74 -10.43
N ASP A 147 -14.11 -16.02 -10.04
CA ASP A 147 -15.38 -16.74 -9.90
C ASP A 147 -16.24 -16.24 -8.72
N HIS A 148 -15.67 -15.41 -7.85
CA HIS A 148 -16.34 -14.82 -6.69
C HIS A 148 -16.72 -13.34 -6.91
N MET A 149 -16.33 -12.75 -8.04
CA MET A 149 -16.70 -11.39 -8.38
C MET A 149 -18.19 -11.29 -8.68
N GLN A 150 -18.85 -10.27 -8.11
CA GLN A 150 -20.22 -9.97 -8.51
C GLN A 150 -20.20 -9.43 -9.93
N LYS A 151 -21.16 -9.89 -10.75
CA LYS A 151 -21.32 -9.35 -12.11
C LYS A 151 -21.71 -7.88 -12.00
N THR A 152 -20.91 -7.02 -12.60
CA THR A 152 -21.17 -5.59 -12.73
C THR A 152 -20.72 -5.14 -14.10
N ASP A 153 -21.46 -4.19 -14.68
CA ASP A 153 -21.09 -3.58 -15.95
C ASP A 153 -19.91 -2.61 -15.80
N ASP A 154 -19.51 -2.25 -14.59
CA ASP A 154 -18.45 -1.28 -14.33
C ASP A 154 -17.04 -1.81 -14.62
N ILE A 155 -16.86 -3.14 -14.68
CA ILE A 155 -15.55 -3.77 -14.75
C ILE A 155 -15.22 -4.17 -16.20
N ILE A 156 -14.02 -3.78 -16.62
CA ILE A 156 -13.36 -4.24 -17.82
C ILE A 156 -12.19 -5.11 -17.36
N ILE A 157 -12.21 -6.40 -17.67
CA ILE A 157 -11.20 -7.33 -17.17
C ILE A 157 -10.06 -7.42 -18.19
N ASP A 158 -8.84 -7.13 -17.75
CA ASP A 158 -7.62 -7.42 -18.49
C ASP A 158 -6.85 -8.55 -17.77
N VAL A 159 -6.93 -9.76 -18.34
CA VAL A 159 -6.20 -10.90 -17.82
C VAL A 159 -4.80 -10.86 -18.40
N VAL A 160 -3.91 -10.12 -17.74
CA VAL A 160 -2.48 -10.27 -17.99
C VAL A 160 -2.08 -11.68 -17.56
N GLU A 161 -1.86 -12.59 -18.51
CA GLU A 161 -1.17 -13.84 -18.27
C GLU A 161 0.17 -13.51 -17.63
N LYS A 162 0.43 -14.04 -16.42
CA LYS A 162 1.73 -13.84 -15.79
C LYS A 162 2.76 -14.55 -16.64
N HIS A 163 3.73 -13.79 -17.13
CA HIS A 163 5.01 -14.34 -17.57
C HIS A 163 5.54 -15.32 -16.52
N SER A 164 5.90 -16.48 -17.06
CA SER A 164 6.70 -17.58 -16.50
C SER A 164 7.82 -17.14 -15.57
#